data_AF-C3ZBL0-F1
#
_entry.id   AF-C3ZBL0-F1
#
_cell.length_a   1.000
_cell.length_b   1.000
_cell.length_c   1.000
_cell.angle_alpha   90.00
_cell.angle_beta   90.00
_cell.angle_gamma   90.00
#
_symmetry.space_group_name_H-M   'P 1'
#
loop_
_entity.id
_entity.type
_entity.pdbx_description
1 polymer ?
#
loop_
_entity_poly.entity_id
_entity_poly.type
_entity_poly.pdbx_seq_one_letter_code
_entity_poly.pdbx_strand_id
1 'polypeptide(L)'
;MAALPSTLVSPTRDFVENSKVLVVGAGGIGCELLKNLVLTNFKYIEVIDLDTIDVSNLNRQFLFQKQHVGKSKAQVAKESALRFNPDCNIIAYHDSITNPDYGVNFFKKFTLVLNALDNRAARNHVNRMCLAADVPLVESGTAGYLGQVTVIKKLFGEEDADQDVSPDTEDPELAGILVSSQTMSWTEN
;
A
#
# COMPACT_ATOMS: atom_id res chain seq x y z
N MET A 1 -14.50 4.68 23.77
CA MET A 1 -14.17 3.32 23.30
C MET A 1 -12.82 2.97 23.90
N ALA A 2 -12.62 1.76 24.41
CA ALA A 2 -11.31 1.32 24.87
C ALA A 2 -10.40 1.09 23.65
N ALA A 3 -9.14 1.54 23.71
CA ALA A 3 -8.16 1.25 22.67
C ALA A 3 -8.10 -0.27 22.42
N LEU A 4 -8.03 -0.67 21.15
CA LEU A 4 -7.84 -2.08 20.80
C LEU A 4 -6.54 -2.57 21.46
N PRO A 5 -6.58 -3.66 22.26
CA PRO A 5 -5.37 -4.22 22.86
C PRO A 5 -4.39 -4.58 21.74
N SER A 6 -3.22 -3.92 21.72
CA SER A 6 -2.20 -4.22 20.71
C SER A 6 -1.60 -5.61 20.99
N THR A 7 -1.57 -6.46 19.96
CA THR A 7 -0.85 -7.74 19.99
C THR A 7 0.65 -7.55 19.81
N LEU A 8 1.09 -6.39 19.34
CA LEU A 8 2.50 -6.05 19.17
C LEU A 8 3.10 -5.63 20.51
N VAL A 9 4.32 -6.12 20.77
CA VAL A 9 5.13 -5.72 21.93
C VAL A 9 6.12 -4.62 21.54
N SER A 10 6.56 -3.81 22.50
CA SER A 10 7.67 -2.87 22.30
C SER A 10 8.96 -3.65 21.97
N PRO A 11 9.82 -3.15 21.05
CA PRO A 11 9.78 -1.83 20.42
C PRO A 11 8.88 -1.74 19.16
N THR A 12 8.42 -2.87 18.61
CA THR A 12 7.67 -2.91 17.35
C THR A 12 6.36 -2.13 17.42
N ARG A 13 5.62 -2.25 18.52
CA ARG A 13 4.38 -1.48 18.73
C ARG A 13 4.65 0.02 18.61
N ASP A 14 5.66 0.51 19.30
CA ASP A 14 5.99 1.93 19.36
C ASP A 14 6.44 2.43 17.98
N PHE A 15 7.17 1.61 17.21
CA PHE A 15 7.51 1.92 15.81
C PHE A 15 6.26 2.04 14.93
N VAL A 16 5.33 1.08 15.02
CA VAL A 16 4.08 1.07 14.23
C VAL A 16 3.20 2.27 14.55
N GLU A 17 3.01 2.59 15.83
CA GLU A 17 2.17 3.70 16.27
C GLU A 17 2.73 5.07 15.83
N ASN A 18 4.06 5.19 15.67
CA ASN A 18 4.72 6.41 15.22
C ASN A 18 5.02 6.43 13.70
N SER A 19 4.74 5.36 12.97
CA SER A 19 4.98 5.28 11.53
C SER A 19 3.93 6.08 10.75
N LYS A 20 4.38 6.85 9.76
CA LYS A 20 3.50 7.56 8.83
C LYS A 20 3.41 6.79 7.51
N VAL A 21 2.21 6.32 7.15
CA VAL A 21 1.99 5.45 6.00
C VAL A 21 1.17 6.14 4.94
N LEU A 22 1.59 6.03 3.67
CA LEU A 22 0.79 6.44 2.51
C LEU A 22 0.18 5.21 1.85
N VAL A 23 -1.14 5.23 1.63
CA VAL A 23 -1.87 4.24 0.84
C VAL A 23 -2.30 4.88 -0.47
N VAL A 24 -1.78 4.35 -1.59
CA VAL A 24 -2.09 4.87 -2.92
C VAL A 24 -3.13 3.96 -3.59
N GLY A 25 -4.37 4.45 -3.65
CA GLY A 25 -5.55 3.71 -4.08
C GLY A 25 -6.43 3.25 -2.91
N ALA A 26 -7.72 3.52 -3.01
CA ALA A 26 -8.78 3.14 -2.08
C ALA A 26 -9.75 2.11 -2.72
N GLY A 27 -9.25 1.31 -3.67
CA GLY A 27 -9.95 0.20 -4.30
C GLY A 27 -10.06 -1.05 -3.42
N GLY A 28 -10.06 -2.24 -4.04
CA GLY A 28 -10.22 -3.51 -3.31
C GLY A 28 -9.10 -3.76 -2.30
N ILE A 29 -7.85 -3.76 -2.79
CA ILE A 29 -6.67 -3.89 -1.93
C ILE A 29 -6.59 -2.71 -0.94
N GLY A 30 -6.79 -1.47 -1.42
CA GLY A 30 -6.72 -0.28 -0.58
C GLY A 30 -7.69 -0.29 0.61
N CYS A 31 -8.92 -0.78 0.40
CA CYS A 31 -9.89 -0.96 1.48
C CYS A 31 -9.41 -1.95 2.54
N GLU A 32 -8.86 -3.09 2.12
CA GLU A 32 -8.32 -4.10 3.03
C GLU A 32 -7.09 -3.60 3.78
N LEU A 33 -6.16 -2.93 3.07
CA LEU A 33 -4.98 -2.32 3.67
C LEU A 33 -5.38 -1.30 4.74
N LEU A 34 -6.31 -0.40 4.44
CA LEU A 34 -6.73 0.64 5.38
C LEU A 34 -7.34 0.04 6.65
N LYS A 35 -8.19 -0.98 6.53
CA LYS A 35 -8.68 -1.74 7.70
C LYS A 35 -7.54 -2.36 8.48
N ASN A 36 -6.62 -3.06 7.82
CA ASN A 36 -5.54 -3.77 8.49
C ASN A 36 -4.61 -2.81 9.23
N LEU A 37 -4.26 -1.68 8.62
CA LEU A 37 -3.44 -0.63 9.25
C LEU A 37 -4.11 -0.10 10.52
N VAL A 38 -5.39 0.26 10.41
CA VAL A 38 -6.19 0.83 11.51
C VAL A 38 -6.36 -0.17 12.66
N LEU A 39 -6.60 -1.45 12.35
CA LEU A 39 -6.71 -2.52 13.35
C LEU A 39 -5.36 -2.93 13.96
N THR A 40 -4.26 -2.66 13.28
CA THR A 40 -2.88 -2.91 13.76
C THR A 40 -2.27 -1.66 14.44
N ASN A 41 -3.08 -0.63 14.73
CA ASN A 41 -2.68 0.60 15.41
C ASN A 41 -1.67 1.48 14.65
N PHE A 42 -1.61 1.43 13.32
CA PHE A 42 -0.99 2.53 12.57
C PHE A 42 -1.82 3.80 12.77
N LYS A 43 -1.25 4.79 13.47
CA LYS A 43 -1.98 6.01 13.86
C LYS A 43 -1.95 7.09 12.81
N TYR A 44 -0.95 7.14 11.93
CA TYR A 44 -0.79 8.21 10.95
C TYR A 44 -0.86 7.65 9.54
N ILE A 45 -2.03 7.80 8.91
CA ILE A 45 -2.30 7.25 7.58
C ILE A 45 -2.72 8.38 6.65
N GLU A 46 -2.16 8.40 5.46
CA GLU A 46 -2.65 9.21 4.36
C GLU A 46 -3.13 8.29 3.23
N VAL A 47 -4.31 8.56 2.68
CA VAL A 47 -4.90 7.78 1.58
C VAL A 47 -5.22 8.71 0.43
N ILE A 48 -4.86 8.31 -0.78
CA ILE A 48 -5.13 9.06 -2.02
C ILE A 48 -5.81 8.17 -3.04
N ASP A 49 -6.87 8.67 -3.64
CA ASP A 49 -7.59 8.02 -4.74
C ASP A 49 -8.30 9.08 -5.57
N LEU A 50 -8.24 8.97 -6.89
CA LEU A 50 -8.80 9.96 -7.82
C LEU A 50 -10.27 9.69 -8.19
N ASP A 51 -10.78 8.51 -7.86
CA ASP A 51 -12.08 8.05 -8.31
C ASP A 51 -13.20 8.36 -7.30
N THR A 52 -14.41 8.39 -7.84
CA THR A 52 -15.65 8.24 -7.10
C THR A 52 -16.12 6.79 -7.05
N ILE A 53 -16.97 6.48 -6.08
CA ILE A 53 -17.53 5.13 -5.86
C ILE A 53 -18.58 4.81 -6.93
N ASP A 54 -18.42 3.66 -7.58
CA ASP A 54 -19.40 3.08 -8.50
C ASP A 54 -20.12 1.86 -7.89
N VAL A 55 -21.32 1.54 -8.37
CA VAL A 55 -22.08 0.34 -7.91
C VAL A 55 -21.28 -0.94 -8.11
N SER A 56 -20.54 -1.06 -9.22
CA SER A 56 -19.69 -2.22 -9.54
C SER A 56 -18.53 -2.42 -8.57
N ASN A 57 -18.25 -1.45 -7.70
CA ASN A 57 -17.18 -1.54 -6.70
C ASN A 57 -17.63 -2.28 -5.43
N LEU A 58 -18.94 -2.29 -5.14
CA LEU A 58 -19.50 -2.73 -3.87
C LEU A 58 -19.35 -4.24 -3.59
N ASN A 59 -19.01 -5.04 -4.61
CA ASN A 59 -18.77 -6.47 -4.45
C ASN A 59 -17.41 -6.81 -3.81
N ARG A 60 -16.47 -5.85 -3.77
CA ARG A 60 -15.08 -6.08 -3.31
C ARG A 60 -14.44 -4.92 -2.54
N GLN A 61 -15.12 -3.78 -2.43
CA GLN A 61 -14.63 -2.59 -1.73
C GLN A 61 -15.53 -2.32 -0.51
N PHE A 62 -15.38 -3.15 0.53
CA PHE A 62 -16.34 -3.24 1.64
C PHE A 62 -16.45 -1.98 2.52
N LEU A 63 -15.52 -1.02 2.40
CA LEU A 63 -15.64 0.29 3.06
C LEU A 63 -16.76 1.14 2.44
N PHE A 64 -17.29 0.75 1.28
CA PHE A 64 -18.31 1.48 0.54
C PHE A 64 -19.68 0.81 0.64
N GLN A 65 -20.73 1.63 0.58
CA GLN A 65 -22.12 1.20 0.65
C GLN A 65 -22.90 1.87 -0.47
N LYS A 66 -24.11 1.36 -0.77
CA LYS A 66 -24.94 1.89 -1.87
C LYS A 66 -25.22 3.40 -1.75
N GLN A 67 -25.37 3.92 -0.54
CA GLN A 67 -25.58 5.35 -0.28
C GLN A 67 -24.33 6.23 -0.51
N HIS A 68 -23.16 5.61 -0.75
CA HIS A 68 -21.91 6.31 -1.02
C HIS A 68 -21.58 6.43 -2.51
N VAL A 69 -22.37 5.81 -3.40
CA VAL A 69 -22.17 5.89 -4.85
C VAL A 69 -22.14 7.36 -5.31
N GLY A 70 -21.15 7.70 -6.14
CA GLY A 70 -20.87 9.06 -6.61
C GLY A 70 -20.02 9.92 -5.66
N LYS A 71 -19.74 9.47 -4.43
CA LYS A 71 -18.82 10.16 -3.51
C LYS A 71 -17.37 9.72 -3.75
N SER A 72 -16.41 10.55 -3.32
CA SER A 72 -14.98 10.21 -3.36
C SER A 72 -14.68 8.91 -2.62
N LYS A 73 -13.92 8.01 -3.26
CA LYS A 73 -13.44 6.78 -2.60
C LYS A 73 -12.55 7.11 -1.39
N ALA A 74 -11.59 8.01 -1.54
CA ALA A 74 -10.65 8.38 -0.47
C ALA A 74 -11.37 8.92 0.77
N GLN A 75 -12.33 9.83 0.59
CA GLN A 75 -13.06 10.43 1.72
C GLN A 75 -13.92 9.41 2.45
N VAL A 76 -14.72 8.63 1.72
CA VAL A 76 -15.58 7.61 2.34
C VAL A 76 -14.75 6.48 2.95
N ALA A 77 -13.60 6.11 2.36
CA ALA A 77 -12.70 5.11 2.92
C ALA A 77 -12.19 5.56 4.29
N LYS A 78 -11.73 6.82 4.41
CA LYS A 78 -11.36 7.44 5.68
C LYS A 78 -12.50 7.38 6.70
N GLU A 79 -13.68 7.87 6.35
CA GLU A 79 -14.85 7.91 7.24
C GLU A 79 -15.22 6.50 7.74
N SER A 80 -15.28 5.53 6.84
CA SER A 80 -15.58 4.14 7.17
C SER A 80 -14.50 3.50 8.04
N ALA A 81 -13.22 3.75 7.74
CA ALA A 81 -12.10 3.17 8.48
C ALA A 81 -12.02 3.69 9.92
N LEU A 82 -12.30 4.97 10.14
CA LEU A 82 -12.34 5.58 11.49
C LEU A 82 -13.41 4.96 12.40
N ARG A 83 -14.41 4.24 11.85
CA ARG A 83 -15.37 3.47 12.66
C ARG A 83 -14.74 2.24 13.32
N PHE A 84 -13.66 1.70 12.75
CA PHE A 84 -12.93 0.57 13.36
C PHE A 84 -12.02 1.04 14.50
N ASN A 85 -11.37 2.20 14.36
CA ASN A 85 -10.50 2.78 15.38
C ASN A 85 -10.52 4.32 15.25
N PRO A 86 -11.33 5.02 16.09
CA PRO A 86 -11.41 6.48 16.07
C PRO A 86 -10.12 7.19 16.47
N ASP A 87 -9.17 6.48 17.09
CA ASP A 87 -7.90 7.05 17.56
C ASP A 87 -6.87 7.21 16.43
N CYS A 88 -7.15 6.71 15.22
CA CYS A 88 -6.29 6.92 14.06
C CYS A 88 -6.48 8.31 13.47
N ASN A 89 -5.39 8.94 13.02
CA ASN A 89 -5.39 10.14 12.21
C ASN A 89 -5.24 9.75 10.73
N ILE A 90 -6.33 9.91 9.97
CA ILE A 90 -6.38 9.62 8.54
C ILE A 90 -6.59 10.90 7.74
N ILE A 91 -5.69 11.20 6.80
CA ILE A 91 -5.87 12.28 5.80
C ILE A 91 -6.25 11.64 4.47
N ALA A 92 -7.28 12.18 3.81
CA ALA A 92 -7.78 11.67 2.54
C ALA A 92 -7.65 12.72 1.43
N TYR A 93 -7.06 12.34 0.30
CA TYR A 93 -6.93 13.16 -0.89
C TYR A 93 -7.80 12.56 -2.00
N HIS A 94 -8.75 13.35 -2.50
CA HIS A 94 -9.50 13.01 -3.71
C HIS A 94 -8.78 13.61 -4.91
N ASP A 95 -7.71 12.95 -5.34
CA ASP A 95 -6.79 13.48 -6.36
C ASP A 95 -5.97 12.35 -6.98
N SER A 96 -5.33 12.63 -8.12
CA SER A 96 -4.35 11.73 -8.72
C SER A 96 -3.01 11.86 -8.01
N ILE A 97 -2.40 10.73 -7.66
CA ILE A 97 -1.01 10.69 -7.15
C ILE A 97 0.01 11.27 -8.14
N THR A 98 -0.35 11.37 -9.42
CA THR A 98 0.50 11.96 -10.47
C THR A 98 0.41 13.49 -10.54
N ASN A 99 -0.43 14.13 -9.72
CA ASN A 99 -0.50 15.59 -9.64
C ASN A 99 0.87 16.13 -9.15
N PRO A 100 1.44 17.18 -9.79
CA PRO A 100 2.70 17.80 -9.38
C PRO A 100 2.84 18.17 -7.90
N ASP A 101 1.72 18.37 -7.19
CA ASP A 101 1.70 18.64 -5.75
C ASP A 101 2.28 17.48 -4.91
N TYR A 102 2.24 16.24 -5.44
CA TYR A 102 2.73 15.03 -4.77
C TYR A 102 4.14 14.62 -5.24
N GLY A 103 5.07 15.57 -5.33
CA GLY A 103 6.46 15.28 -5.70
C GLY A 103 7.29 14.58 -4.59
N VAL A 104 8.60 14.46 -4.81
CA VAL A 104 9.53 13.77 -3.89
C VAL A 104 9.43 14.25 -2.43
N ASN A 105 9.24 15.55 -2.19
CA ASN A 105 9.10 16.11 -0.84
C ASN A 105 7.81 15.68 -0.13
N PHE A 106 6.77 15.33 -0.89
CA PHE A 106 5.57 14.72 -0.33
C PHE A 106 5.89 13.31 0.17
N PHE A 107 6.52 12.50 -0.68
CA PHE A 107 6.88 11.10 -0.37
C PHE A 107 7.86 10.97 0.82
N LYS A 108 8.84 11.86 0.94
CA LYS A 108 9.83 11.88 2.04
C LYS A 108 9.24 11.96 3.46
N LYS A 109 7.96 12.32 3.59
CA LYS A 109 7.28 12.41 4.88
C LYS A 109 6.90 11.03 5.44
N PHE A 110 6.87 10.00 4.60
CA PHE A 110 6.34 8.69 4.95
C PHE A 110 7.45 7.71 5.34
N THR A 111 7.13 6.85 6.31
CA THR A 111 7.94 5.70 6.70
C THR A 111 7.80 4.57 5.68
N LEU A 112 6.61 4.43 5.07
CA LEU A 112 6.25 3.36 4.16
C LEU A 112 5.17 3.83 3.18
N VAL A 113 5.27 3.42 1.92
CA VAL A 113 4.22 3.58 0.92
C VAL A 113 3.66 2.22 0.54
N LEU A 114 2.34 2.10 0.48
CA LEU A 114 1.62 0.91 0.04
C LEU A 114 0.88 1.21 -1.26
N ASN A 115 1.22 0.50 -2.33
CA ASN A 115 0.58 0.67 -3.62
C ASN A 115 -0.59 -0.30 -3.80
N ALA A 116 -1.76 0.23 -4.13
CA ALA A 116 -3.00 -0.51 -4.37
C ALA A 116 -3.66 -0.06 -5.69
N LEU A 117 -2.85 0.40 -6.65
CA LEU A 117 -3.26 0.87 -7.96
C LEU A 117 -3.40 -0.27 -8.98
N ASP A 118 -4.29 -0.10 -9.95
CA ASP A 118 -4.59 -1.07 -11.00
C ASP A 118 -4.06 -0.66 -12.38
N ASN A 119 -3.44 0.51 -12.51
CA ASN A 119 -2.88 1.01 -13.77
C ASN A 119 -1.36 1.17 -13.73
N ARG A 120 -0.70 0.70 -14.79
CA ARG A 120 0.76 0.62 -14.87
C ARG A 120 1.47 1.98 -14.82
N ALA A 121 0.88 3.00 -15.45
CA ALA A 121 1.50 4.33 -15.50
C ALA A 121 1.63 4.95 -14.11
N ALA A 122 0.57 4.90 -13.29
CA ALA A 122 0.61 5.42 -11.93
C ALA A 122 1.46 4.55 -11.00
N ARG A 123 1.48 3.22 -11.17
CA ARG A 123 2.41 2.33 -10.43
C ARG A 123 3.87 2.72 -10.68
N ASN A 124 4.26 2.90 -11.94
CA ASN A 124 5.61 3.34 -12.30
C ASN A 124 5.95 4.73 -11.74
N HIS A 125 4.97 5.65 -11.72
CA HIS A 125 5.16 6.97 -11.12
C HIS A 125 5.45 6.87 -9.61
N VAL A 126 4.63 6.11 -8.87
CA VAL A 126 4.81 5.88 -7.42
C VAL A 126 6.16 5.22 -7.15
N ASN A 127 6.55 4.21 -7.92
CA ASN A 127 7.86 3.57 -7.79
C ASN A 127 9.00 4.60 -7.88
N ARG A 128 9.02 5.40 -8.95
CA ARG A 128 10.04 6.45 -9.16
C ARG A 128 10.07 7.47 -8.01
N MET A 129 8.90 7.87 -7.51
CA MET A 129 8.82 8.82 -6.39
C MET A 129 9.37 8.20 -5.10
N CYS A 130 9.06 6.94 -4.80
CA CYS A 130 9.59 6.23 -3.64
C CYS A 130 11.10 6.06 -3.71
N LEU A 131 11.65 5.66 -4.87
CA LEU A 131 13.09 5.53 -5.09
C LEU A 131 13.81 6.88 -4.96
N ALA A 132 13.25 7.94 -5.53
CA ALA A 132 13.82 9.30 -5.42
C ALA A 132 13.70 9.89 -4.00
N ALA A 133 12.68 9.47 -3.23
CA ALA A 133 12.47 9.88 -1.85
C ALA A 133 13.25 9.03 -0.84
N ASP A 134 13.84 7.91 -1.27
CA ASP A 134 14.41 6.87 -0.41
C ASP A 134 13.41 6.34 0.63
N VAL A 135 12.19 6.03 0.16
CA VAL A 135 11.10 5.50 0.98
C VAL A 135 10.73 4.11 0.48
N PRO A 136 10.66 3.09 1.35
CA PRO A 136 10.28 1.75 0.93
C PRO A 136 8.85 1.72 0.40
N LEU A 137 8.67 0.96 -0.67
CA LEU A 137 7.39 0.74 -1.35
C LEU A 137 7.00 -0.74 -1.23
N VAL A 138 5.78 -1.00 -0.77
CA VAL A 138 5.14 -2.31 -0.95
C VAL A 138 4.22 -2.21 -2.15
N GLU A 139 4.58 -2.93 -3.21
CA GLU A 139 3.85 -2.98 -4.46
C GLU A 139 2.93 -4.22 -4.46
N SER A 140 1.71 -4.08 -4.95
CA SER A 140 0.74 -5.18 -4.95
C SER A 140 -0.22 -5.11 -6.12
N GLY A 141 -0.79 -6.27 -6.48
CA GLY A 141 -1.77 -6.35 -7.56
C GLY A 141 -2.54 -7.66 -7.52
N THR A 142 -3.74 -7.66 -8.12
CA THR A 142 -4.61 -8.83 -8.21
C THR A 142 -5.24 -8.93 -9.59
N ALA A 143 -5.37 -10.15 -10.11
CA ALA A 143 -6.08 -10.45 -11.36
C ALA A 143 -6.86 -11.76 -11.21
N GLY A 144 -8.18 -11.67 -11.06
CA GLY A 144 -9.01 -12.85 -10.78
C GLY A 144 -8.62 -13.50 -9.44
N TYR A 145 -8.20 -14.76 -9.48
CA TYR A 145 -7.73 -15.52 -8.31
C TYR A 145 -6.22 -15.37 -8.04
N LEU A 146 -5.49 -14.69 -8.93
CA LEU A 146 -4.06 -14.47 -8.79
C LEU A 146 -3.80 -13.14 -8.09
N GLY A 147 -2.72 -13.10 -7.30
CA GLY A 147 -2.25 -11.90 -6.64
C GLY A 147 -0.74 -11.94 -6.44
N GLN A 148 -0.15 -10.76 -6.34
CA GLN A 148 1.29 -10.58 -6.12
C GLN A 148 1.54 -9.45 -5.13
N VAL A 149 2.62 -9.59 -4.37
CA VAL A 149 3.15 -8.57 -3.47
C VAL A 149 4.67 -8.58 -3.61
N THR A 150 5.28 -7.42 -3.74
CA THR A 150 6.74 -7.27 -3.69
C THR A 150 7.12 -6.03 -2.87
N VAL A 151 8.35 -6.02 -2.37
CA VAL A 151 8.91 -4.88 -1.63
C VAL A 151 10.03 -4.28 -2.46
N ILE A 152 9.94 -2.98 -2.73
CA ILE A 152 10.96 -2.22 -3.45
C ILE A 152 11.60 -1.25 -2.46
N LYS A 153 12.93 -1.30 -2.36
CA LYS A 153 13.71 -0.43 -1.50
C LYS A 153 15.05 -0.18 -2.16
N LYS A 154 15.48 1.09 -2.20
CA LYS A 154 16.81 1.45 -2.69
C LYS A 154 17.89 0.74 -1.86
N LEU A 155 18.78 0.01 -2.52
CA LEU A 155 19.91 -0.64 -1.85
C LEU A 155 21.11 0.33 -1.77
N PHE A 156 21.93 0.18 -0.74
CA PHE A 156 23.11 1.02 -0.55
C PHE A 156 24.10 0.82 -1.70
N GLY A 157 24.41 1.90 -2.43
CA GLY A 157 25.42 1.91 -3.49
C GLY A 157 24.86 1.91 -4.92
N GLU A 158 23.54 1.87 -5.12
CA GLU A 158 22.93 1.99 -6.44
C GLU A 158 22.79 3.46 -6.87
N GLU A 159 23.48 3.82 -7.95
CA GLU A 159 23.37 5.15 -8.59
C GLU A 159 22.02 5.32 -9.31
N ASP A 160 21.46 4.24 -9.87
CA ASP A 160 20.15 4.22 -10.55
C ASP A 160 19.36 2.97 -10.13
N ALA A 161 18.34 3.17 -9.30
CA ALA A 161 17.39 2.11 -8.95
C ALA A 161 16.36 1.97 -10.08
N ASP A 162 16.44 0.85 -10.81
CA ASP A 162 15.39 0.21 -11.59
C ASP A 162 14.69 1.03 -12.70
N GLN A 163 15.30 1.05 -13.88
CA GLN A 163 14.52 1.10 -15.13
C GLN A 163 13.96 -0.27 -15.53
N ASP A 164 14.44 -1.38 -14.93
CA ASP A 164 14.15 -2.75 -15.38
C ASP A 164 13.26 -3.60 -14.45
N VAL A 165 12.85 -3.09 -13.29
CA VAL A 165 11.86 -3.78 -12.43
C VAL A 165 10.46 -3.28 -12.79
N SER A 166 9.99 -3.69 -13.97
CA SER A 166 8.56 -3.67 -14.29
C SER A 166 7.89 -4.72 -13.39
N PRO A 167 6.67 -4.49 -12.87
CA PRO A 167 5.93 -5.51 -12.10
C PRO A 167 5.58 -6.79 -12.90
N ASP A 168 5.99 -6.84 -14.17
CA ASP A 168 5.82 -7.93 -15.14
C ASP A 168 7.18 -8.51 -15.62
N THR A 169 8.31 -7.97 -15.16
CA THR A 169 9.64 -8.55 -15.39
C THR A 169 10.09 -9.27 -14.14
N GLU A 170 10.63 -10.47 -14.29
CA GLU A 170 11.29 -11.17 -13.17
C GLU A 170 12.41 -10.28 -12.65
N ASP A 171 12.45 -10.09 -11.32
CA ASP A 171 13.57 -9.44 -10.66
C ASP A 171 14.84 -10.31 -10.92
N PRO A 172 15.82 -9.79 -11.68
CA PRO A 172 17.03 -10.53 -12.02
C PRO A 172 17.86 -10.93 -10.80
N GLU A 173 17.71 -10.22 -9.67
CA GLU A 173 18.45 -10.48 -8.43
C GLU A 173 17.74 -11.50 -7.52
N LEU A 174 16.41 -11.62 -7.59
CA LEU A 174 15.65 -12.70 -6.94
C LEU A 174 16.02 -14.08 -7.48
N ALA A 175 16.42 -14.17 -8.76
CA ALA A 175 16.93 -15.40 -9.36
C ALA A 175 18.22 -15.91 -8.67
N GLY A 176 19.02 -15.01 -8.09
CA GLY A 176 20.26 -15.35 -7.37
C GLY A 176 20.03 -15.91 -5.96
N ILE A 177 18.91 -15.55 -5.31
CA ILE A 177 18.60 -15.98 -3.94
C ILE A 177 18.10 -17.44 -3.92
N LEU A 178 17.34 -17.84 -4.94
CA LEU A 178 16.77 -19.20 -5.06
C LEU A 178 17.82 -20.31 -5.30
N VAL A 179 19.04 -19.96 -5.71
CA VAL A 179 20.13 -20.95 -5.89
C VAL A 179 20.69 -21.44 -4.54
N SER A 180 20.35 -20.80 -3.41
CA SER A 180 20.85 -21.17 -2.09
C SER A 180 19.96 -22.12 -1.27
N SER A 181 18.71 -22.37 -1.67
CA SER A 181 17.84 -23.36 -1.02
C SER A 181 17.83 -24.66 -1.83
N GLN A 182 18.75 -25.57 -1.47
CA GLN A 182 18.82 -26.92 -2.03
C GLN A 182 17.46 -27.64 -2.02
N THR A 183 17.17 -28.23 -3.18
CA THR A 183 16.17 -29.27 -3.44
C THR A 183 16.17 -30.39 -2.39
N MET A 184 15.07 -30.56 -1.66
CA MET A 184 14.70 -31.87 -1.11
C MET A 184 13.71 -32.54 -2.07
N SER A 185 14.21 -33.50 -2.84
CA SER A 185 13.42 -34.39 -3.68
C SER A 185 12.61 -35.35 -2.80
N TRP A 186 11.28 -35.36 -2.97
CA TRP A 186 10.44 -36.48 -2.54
C TRP A 186 10.28 -37.41 -3.74
N THR A 187 10.94 -38.57 -3.69
CA THR A 187 10.58 -39.70 -4.54
C THR A 187 9.31 -40.34 -4.01
N GLU A 188 8.32 -40.51 -4.88
CA GLU A 188 7.08 -41.24 -4.65
C GLU A 188 7.35 -42.68 -4.19
N ASN A 189 6.56 -43.13 -3.21
CA ASN A 189 6.15 -44.52 -3.01
C ASN A 189 4.66 -44.51 -2.67
#